data_AF-A0AAJ1Q7L7-F1
#
_entry.id   AF-A0AAJ1Q7L7-F1
#
_cell.length_a   1.000
_cell.length_b   1.000
_cell.length_c   1.000
_cell.angle_alpha   90.00
_cell.angle_beta   90.00
_cell.angle_gamma   90.00
#
_symmetry.space_group_name_H-M   'P 1'
#
loop_
_entity.id
_entity.type
_entity.pdbx_description
1 polymer ?
#
loop_
_entity_poly.entity_id
_entity_poly.type
_entity_poly.pdbx_seq_one_letter_code
_entity_poly.pdbx_strand_id
1 'polypeptide(L)'
;MDYFDYTYKHNYIEFSSSIYKVGTYTYNWHGGTEIFILLKGRVEMSCNDKVFTMEPLDVVIISPQVGHSTLALEEDVVAFVIQVGNEFYQQYDSDFGMYEFVIRSDASTRRNEFFTTLRHHAAMTMLLMNKGENPIHRMWIEHHYLSLAGDVFREFDPVKKIHENARPGDIKPATFDKMIEYIDEHYQQKLELEDIARIGGYNVAYTSQFFKRQMGISFVDYVLRLRLRDATTQLTSTDEAVARIASSCGFADIKAFNVAFKKHFHMTPTEYRKQVKEIGRKTMVQDSKEIISVENQDVLDLLQSFLSYEDDARAKVELEYMSHKLESLKAKLADVVSEL
;
A
#
# COMPACT_ATOMS: atom_id res chain seq x y z
N MET A 1 -5.50 22.01 4.76
CA MET A 1 -5.43 21.16 3.56
C MET A 1 -6.84 20.82 3.20
N ASP A 2 -7.25 21.09 1.96
CA ASP A 2 -8.65 20.96 1.52
C ASP A 2 -8.98 19.54 1.01
N TYR A 3 -8.00 18.63 1.07
CA TYR A 3 -8.05 17.30 0.48
C TYR A 3 -7.47 16.23 1.41
N PHE A 4 -8.00 15.01 1.34
CA PHE A 4 -7.50 13.84 2.06
C PHE A 4 -6.18 13.33 1.47
N ASP A 5 -5.11 14.09 1.63
CA ASP A 5 -3.75 13.70 1.23
C ASP A 5 -2.74 14.24 2.25
N TYR A 6 -2.18 13.33 3.04
CA TYR A 6 -1.34 13.66 4.17
C TYR A 6 -0.05 12.84 4.18
N THR A 7 1.02 13.48 4.63
CA THR A 7 2.27 12.80 5.02
C THR A 7 2.52 13.06 6.49
N TYR A 8 2.89 12.02 7.22
CA TYR A 8 3.25 12.10 8.63
C TYR A 8 4.72 11.77 8.81
N LYS A 9 5.43 12.57 9.62
CA LYS A 9 6.81 12.29 10.02
C LYS A 9 7.07 12.70 11.46
N HIS A 10 7.40 11.73 12.30
CA HIS A 10 7.90 11.96 13.65
C HIS A 10 8.82 10.83 14.10
N ASN A 11 10.07 11.17 14.43
CA ASN A 11 11.10 10.18 14.79
C ASN A 11 11.20 9.09 13.71
N TYR A 12 10.90 7.85 14.08
CA TYR A 12 10.95 6.67 13.21
C TYR A 12 9.62 6.33 12.55
N ILE A 13 8.57 7.13 12.78
CA ILE A 13 7.26 6.96 12.18
C ILE A 13 7.16 7.88 10.97
N GLU A 14 7.11 7.26 9.79
CA GLU A 14 6.91 7.93 8.51
C GLU A 14 5.91 7.15 7.66
N PHE A 15 4.87 7.83 7.20
CA PHE A 15 3.87 7.26 6.31
C PHE A 15 3.14 8.34 5.50
N SER A 16 2.56 7.93 4.38
CA SER A 16 1.60 8.72 3.62
C SER A 16 0.21 8.09 3.68
N SER A 17 -0.81 8.91 3.53
CA SER A 17 -2.21 8.52 3.64
C SER A 17 -3.06 9.39 2.73
N SER A 18 -3.76 8.78 1.78
CA SER A 18 -4.57 9.53 0.80
C SER A 18 -5.89 8.82 0.47
N ILE A 19 -6.95 9.59 0.21
CA ILE A 19 -8.21 9.10 -0.35
C ILE A 19 -8.42 9.74 -1.72
N TYR A 20 -8.61 8.93 -2.75
CA TYR A 20 -8.68 9.40 -4.13
C TYR A 20 -9.61 8.57 -5.00
N LYS A 21 -10.06 9.14 -6.12
CA LYS A 21 -10.79 8.38 -7.15
C LYS A 21 -9.85 7.46 -7.92
N VAL A 22 -10.23 6.19 -8.02
CA VAL A 22 -9.50 5.21 -8.82
C VAL A 22 -9.81 5.47 -10.29
N GLY A 23 -8.76 5.65 -11.09
CA GLY A 23 -8.86 5.96 -12.51
C GLY A 23 -8.79 4.74 -13.43
N THR A 24 -8.46 5.04 -14.68
CA THR A 24 -8.31 4.08 -15.78
C THR A 24 -6.93 3.46 -15.77
N TYR A 25 -6.77 2.42 -14.95
CA TYR A 25 -5.56 1.64 -14.84
C TYR A 25 -4.33 2.46 -14.39
N THR A 26 -4.08 2.49 -13.09
CA THR A 26 -2.87 3.11 -12.53
C THR A 26 -1.95 2.00 -12.05
N TYR A 27 -0.80 1.83 -12.71
CA TYR A 27 0.25 0.91 -12.25
C TYR A 27 1.23 1.62 -11.34
N ASN A 28 1.37 1.10 -10.14
CA ASN A 28 2.18 1.64 -9.08
C ASN A 28 3.14 0.57 -8.56
N TRP A 29 4.32 1.02 -8.16
CA TRP A 29 5.13 0.36 -7.15
C TRP A 29 5.69 1.46 -6.28
N HIS A 30 6.03 1.11 -5.05
CA HIS A 30 6.72 2.01 -4.14
C HIS A 30 7.47 1.17 -3.12
N GLY A 31 8.38 1.83 -2.40
CA GLY A 31 9.26 1.19 -1.43
C GLY A 31 8.58 0.88 -0.09
N GLY A 32 7.32 1.26 0.11
CA GLY A 32 6.59 1.03 1.35
C GLY A 32 5.65 -0.18 1.27
N THR A 33 5.17 -0.62 2.42
CA THR A 33 4.02 -1.53 2.48
C THR A 33 2.76 -0.72 2.17
N GLU A 34 2.02 -1.09 1.12
CA GLU A 34 0.72 -0.47 0.81
C GLU A 34 -0.39 -1.18 1.55
N ILE A 35 -1.30 -0.41 2.13
CA ILE A 35 -2.60 -0.87 2.59
C ILE A 35 -3.64 -0.15 1.75
N PHE A 36 -4.23 -0.88 0.81
CA PHE A 36 -5.26 -0.39 -0.10
C PHE A 36 -6.63 -0.83 0.41
N ILE A 37 -7.51 0.12 0.71
CA ILE A 37 -8.88 -0.11 1.20
C ILE A 37 -9.85 0.43 0.15
N LEU A 38 -10.73 -0.43 -0.38
CA LEU A 38 -11.78 0.00 -1.31
C LEU A 38 -12.97 0.56 -0.52
N LEU A 39 -13.24 1.87 -0.68
CA LEU A 39 -14.34 2.55 0.00
C LEU A 39 -15.65 2.48 -0.82
N LYS A 40 -15.57 2.70 -2.13
CA LYS A 40 -16.73 2.78 -3.02
C LYS A 40 -16.42 2.17 -4.39
N GLY A 41 -17.43 1.53 -4.96
CA GLY A 41 -17.40 0.97 -6.30
C GLY A 41 -16.68 -0.38 -6.38
N ARG A 42 -16.23 -0.77 -7.59
CA ARG A 42 -15.48 -1.99 -7.84
C ARG A 42 -14.20 -1.71 -8.60
N VAL A 43 -13.14 -2.40 -8.21
CA VAL A 43 -11.83 -2.29 -8.85
C VAL A 43 -11.33 -3.67 -9.23
N GLU A 44 -10.77 -3.80 -10.42
CA GLU A 44 -9.90 -4.93 -10.76
C GLU A 44 -8.48 -4.57 -10.35
N MET A 45 -7.85 -5.43 -9.55
CA MET A 45 -6.45 -5.28 -9.15
C MET A 45 -5.62 -6.38 -9.79
N SER A 46 -4.49 -5.99 -10.40
CA SER A 46 -3.43 -6.90 -10.80
C SER A 46 -2.28 -6.77 -9.81
N CYS A 47 -1.86 -7.86 -9.19
CA CYS A 47 -0.77 -7.88 -8.20
C CYS A 47 -0.16 -9.29 -8.13
N ASN A 48 1.17 -9.40 -8.21
CA ASN A 48 1.92 -10.68 -8.19
C ASN A 48 1.35 -11.77 -9.12
N ASP A 49 1.25 -11.44 -10.42
CA ASP A 49 0.74 -12.32 -11.49
C ASP A 49 -0.70 -12.84 -11.28
N LYS A 50 -1.46 -12.21 -10.37
CA LYS A 50 -2.87 -12.51 -10.12
C LYS A 50 -3.72 -11.29 -10.40
N VAL A 51 -4.84 -11.52 -11.07
CA VAL A 51 -5.90 -10.53 -11.29
C VAL A 51 -7.10 -10.93 -10.46
N PHE A 52 -7.65 -9.99 -9.70
CA PHE A 52 -8.86 -10.20 -8.90
C PHE A 52 -9.69 -8.92 -8.79
N THR A 53 -10.99 -9.10 -8.59
CA THR A 53 -11.92 -7.99 -8.36
C THR A 53 -12.08 -7.75 -6.85
N MET A 54 -12.11 -6.49 -6.45
CA MET A 54 -12.40 -6.05 -5.10
C MET A 54 -13.77 -5.37 -5.04
N GLU A 55 -14.45 -5.54 -3.92
CA GLU A 55 -15.71 -4.87 -3.57
C GLU A 55 -15.51 -3.95 -2.35
N PRO A 56 -16.47 -3.05 -2.03
CA PRO A 56 -16.36 -2.19 -0.87
C PRO A 56 -16.08 -2.98 0.42
N LEU A 57 -15.25 -2.38 1.28
CA LEU A 57 -14.64 -2.98 2.48
C LEU A 57 -13.47 -3.92 2.20
N ASP A 58 -13.24 -4.35 0.95
CA ASP A 58 -12.07 -5.18 0.68
C ASP A 58 -10.78 -4.40 0.90
N VAL A 59 -9.81 -5.10 1.45
CA VAL A 59 -8.47 -4.60 1.74
C VAL A 59 -7.45 -5.48 1.05
N VAL A 60 -6.44 -4.85 0.45
CA VAL A 60 -5.23 -5.53 -0.01
C VAL A 60 -4.03 -4.88 0.64
N ILE A 61 -3.16 -5.71 1.21
CA ILE A 61 -1.87 -5.32 1.78
C ILE A 61 -0.80 -5.86 0.85
N ILE A 62 0.06 -4.96 0.39
CA ILE A 62 1.06 -5.24 -0.64
C ILE A 62 2.43 -4.95 -0.02
N SER A 63 3.32 -5.94 -0.01
CA SER A 63 4.69 -5.75 0.46
C SER A 63 5.43 -4.71 -0.38
N PRO A 64 6.53 -4.14 0.15
CA PRO A 64 7.39 -3.27 -0.63
C PRO A 64 7.69 -3.84 -2.01
N GLN A 65 7.67 -2.97 -3.02
CA GLN A 65 8.18 -3.23 -4.37
C GLN A 65 7.43 -4.25 -5.20
N VAL A 66 6.31 -4.76 -4.70
CA VAL A 66 5.36 -5.51 -5.51
C VAL A 66 4.61 -4.53 -6.41
N GLY A 67 4.87 -4.64 -7.72
CA GLY A 67 4.18 -3.88 -8.74
C GLY A 67 2.73 -4.34 -8.83
N HIS A 68 1.83 -3.38 -8.80
CA HIS A 68 0.40 -3.62 -8.81
C HIS A 68 -0.30 -2.54 -9.61
N SER A 69 -1.52 -2.83 -10.05
CA SER A 69 -2.35 -1.84 -10.71
C SER A 69 -3.79 -1.96 -10.31
N THR A 70 -4.48 -0.83 -10.40
CA THR A 70 -5.91 -0.73 -10.11
C THR A 70 -6.65 -0.19 -11.32
N LEU A 71 -7.73 -0.87 -11.70
CA LEU A 71 -8.63 -0.49 -12.77
C LEU A 71 -10.04 -0.33 -12.22
N ALA A 72 -10.56 0.90 -12.21
CA ALA A 72 -11.97 1.12 -11.90
C ALA A 72 -12.87 0.41 -12.92
N LEU A 73 -13.82 -0.40 -12.43
CA LEU A 73 -14.78 -1.13 -13.26
C LEU A 73 -16.10 -0.36 -13.46
N GLU A 74 -16.25 0.77 -12.78
CA GLU A 74 -17.43 1.63 -12.81
C GLU A 74 -17.05 3.09 -12.48
N GLU A 75 -18.03 4.00 -12.56
CA GLU A 75 -17.83 5.42 -12.24
C GLU A 75 -17.75 5.64 -10.72
N ASP A 76 -17.05 6.70 -10.30
CA ASP A 76 -16.92 7.12 -8.89
C ASP A 76 -16.40 6.03 -7.92
N VAL A 77 -15.41 5.25 -8.36
CA VAL A 77 -14.66 4.33 -7.50
C VAL A 77 -13.71 5.12 -6.59
N VAL A 78 -13.76 4.88 -5.28
CA VAL A 78 -12.96 5.60 -4.28
C VAL A 78 -12.12 4.62 -3.47
N ALA A 79 -10.82 4.88 -3.38
CA ALA A 79 -9.88 4.11 -2.58
C ALA A 79 -9.27 4.96 -1.47
N PHE A 80 -8.98 4.30 -0.36
CA PHE A 80 -8.21 4.83 0.77
C PHE A 80 -6.92 4.04 0.89
N VAL A 81 -5.77 4.72 0.75
CA VAL A 81 -4.46 4.11 0.79
C VAL A 81 -3.63 4.67 1.94
N ILE A 82 -2.96 3.78 2.66
CA ILE A 82 -1.89 4.11 3.61
C ILE A 82 -0.61 3.42 3.13
N GLN A 83 0.51 4.14 3.09
CA GLN A 83 1.82 3.58 2.76
C GLN A 83 2.76 3.72 3.95
N VAL A 84 3.21 2.58 4.48
CA VAL A 84 4.14 2.51 5.61
C VAL A 84 5.55 2.35 5.06
N GLY A 85 6.47 3.23 5.46
CA GLY A 85 7.88 3.16 5.03
C GLY A 85 8.53 1.83 5.42
N ASN A 86 9.36 1.27 4.54
CA ASN A 86 10.08 0.02 4.78
C ASN A 86 11.05 0.14 5.97
N GLU A 87 11.61 1.33 6.19
CA GLU A 87 12.51 1.66 7.29
C GLU A 87 11.85 1.46 8.67
N PHE A 88 10.53 1.61 8.75
CA PHE A 88 9.79 1.34 9.98
C PHE A 88 9.91 -0.13 10.37
N TYR A 89 9.58 -1.03 9.45
CA TYR A 89 9.61 -2.48 9.71
C TYR A 89 11.04 -3.01 9.83
N GLN A 90 12.01 -2.42 9.11
CA GLN A 90 13.43 -2.80 9.19
C GLN A 90 14.05 -2.63 10.58
N GLN A 91 13.45 -1.83 11.47
CA GLN A 91 13.87 -1.72 12.86
C GLN A 91 13.55 -2.99 13.67
N TYR A 92 12.55 -3.76 13.26
CA TYR A 92 12.09 -4.97 13.93
C TYR A 92 12.56 -6.25 13.21
N ASP A 93 12.64 -6.19 11.88
CA ASP A 93 13.17 -7.25 11.04
C ASP A 93 14.02 -6.63 9.92
N SER A 94 15.34 -6.72 10.02
CA SER A 94 16.27 -6.14 9.04
C SER A 94 16.08 -6.70 7.62
N ASP A 95 15.47 -7.88 7.51
CA ASP A 95 15.15 -8.53 6.25
C ASP A 95 13.73 -8.19 5.75
N PHE A 96 13.01 -7.23 6.35
CA PHE A 96 11.62 -6.94 5.97
C PHE A 96 11.42 -6.64 4.47
N GLY A 97 12.33 -5.86 3.89
CA GLY A 97 12.33 -5.57 2.45
C GLY A 97 12.55 -6.80 1.55
N MET A 98 12.93 -7.95 2.11
CA MET A 98 13.12 -9.22 1.37
C MET A 98 11.84 -9.99 1.16
N TYR A 99 10.83 -9.68 1.96
CA TYR A 99 9.65 -10.51 1.99
C TYR A 99 8.70 -10.08 0.89
N GLU A 100 8.32 -11.05 0.08
CA GLU A 100 7.22 -10.90 -0.85
C GLU A 100 5.94 -11.42 -0.18
N PHE A 101 4.95 -10.55 -0.05
CA PHE A 101 3.62 -10.94 0.42
C PHE A 101 2.51 -10.06 -0.16
N VAL A 102 1.37 -10.68 -0.40
CA VAL A 102 0.11 -10.02 -0.75
C VAL A 102 -0.98 -10.65 0.10
N ILE A 103 -1.53 -9.88 1.02
CA ILE A 103 -2.63 -10.30 1.89
C ILE A 103 -3.87 -9.59 1.38
N ARG A 104 -4.95 -10.32 1.13
CA ARG A 104 -6.18 -9.73 0.62
C ARG A 104 -7.38 -10.31 1.32
N SER A 105 -8.39 -9.47 1.52
CA SER A 105 -9.70 -9.94 1.90
C SER A 105 -10.49 -10.42 0.68
N ASP A 106 -11.60 -11.08 0.97
CA ASP A 106 -12.65 -11.45 0.03
C ASP A 106 -14.02 -11.44 0.73
N ALA A 107 -15.05 -11.91 0.05
CA ALA A 107 -16.41 -11.99 0.59
C ALA A 107 -16.52 -12.71 1.94
N SER A 108 -15.64 -13.68 2.21
CA SER A 108 -15.66 -14.47 3.45
C SER A 108 -14.86 -13.83 4.58
N THR A 109 -13.84 -13.04 4.26
CA THR A 109 -12.88 -12.53 5.23
C THR A 109 -12.97 -11.03 5.46
N ARG A 110 -13.57 -10.24 4.55
CA ARG A 110 -13.58 -8.76 4.65
C ARG A 110 -14.17 -8.22 5.95
N ARG A 111 -15.00 -8.99 6.66
CA ARG A 111 -15.59 -8.63 7.96
C ARG A 111 -14.97 -9.37 9.16
N ASN A 112 -13.87 -10.10 8.97
CA ASN A 112 -13.15 -10.69 10.10
C ASN A 112 -12.55 -9.59 10.99
N GLU A 113 -12.07 -9.99 12.16
CA GLU A 113 -11.44 -9.09 13.14
C GLU A 113 -10.32 -8.28 12.50
N PHE A 114 -9.33 -8.95 11.89
CA PHE A 114 -8.15 -8.31 11.29
C PHE A 114 -8.47 -7.21 10.27
N PHE A 115 -9.31 -7.47 9.26
CA PHE A 115 -9.61 -6.45 8.25
C PHE A 115 -10.51 -5.34 8.82
N THR A 116 -11.28 -5.64 9.87
CA THR A 116 -12.10 -4.64 10.57
C THR A 116 -11.25 -3.72 11.42
N THR A 117 -10.28 -4.24 12.17
CA THR A 117 -9.33 -3.44 12.96
C THR A 117 -8.48 -2.56 12.04
N LEU A 118 -8.02 -3.10 10.91
CA LEU A 118 -7.20 -2.36 9.96
C LEU A 118 -7.93 -1.13 9.40
N ARG A 119 -9.20 -1.31 8.98
CA ARG A 119 -10.05 -0.20 8.53
C ARG A 119 -10.32 0.81 9.64
N HIS A 120 -10.52 0.36 10.88
CA HIS A 120 -10.70 1.22 12.03
C HIS A 120 -9.48 2.12 12.27
N HIS A 121 -8.28 1.53 12.38
CA HIS A 121 -7.03 2.28 12.59
C HIS A 121 -6.73 3.23 11.44
N ALA A 122 -6.97 2.80 10.21
CA ALA A 122 -6.84 3.66 9.03
C ALA A 122 -7.79 4.87 9.12
N ALA A 123 -9.08 4.65 9.40
CA ALA A 123 -10.07 5.73 9.49
C ALA A 123 -9.78 6.70 10.63
N MET A 124 -9.43 6.20 11.81
CA MET A 124 -9.05 7.03 12.95
C MET A 124 -7.84 7.90 12.62
N THR A 125 -6.81 7.33 11.97
CA THR A 125 -5.64 8.07 11.52
C THR A 125 -6.05 9.22 10.60
N MET A 126 -6.84 8.94 9.55
CA MET A 126 -7.28 9.94 8.59
C MET A 126 -8.14 11.05 9.22
N LEU A 127 -9.09 10.69 10.08
CA LEU A 127 -9.97 11.64 10.74
C LEU A 127 -9.21 12.53 11.74
N LEU A 128 -8.20 12.00 12.45
CA LEU A 128 -7.36 12.78 13.34
C LEU A 128 -6.46 13.75 12.57
N MET A 129 -5.89 13.33 11.44
CA MET A 129 -5.11 14.19 10.54
C MET A 129 -5.98 15.34 10.01
N ASN A 130 -7.22 15.06 9.63
CA ASN A 130 -8.17 16.08 9.16
C ASN A 130 -8.56 17.11 10.23
N LYS A 131 -8.62 16.71 11.51
CA LYS A 131 -8.90 17.64 12.63
C LYS A 131 -7.76 18.63 12.92
N GLY A 132 -6.62 18.50 12.24
CA GLY A 132 -5.47 19.38 12.39
C GLY A 132 -4.50 18.92 13.48
N GLU A 133 -3.32 19.54 13.47
CA GLU A 133 -2.20 19.11 14.31
C GLU A 133 -2.35 19.63 15.75
N ASN A 134 -2.34 18.70 16.72
CA ASN A 134 -2.11 19.01 18.13
C ASN A 134 -1.44 17.81 18.82
N PRO A 135 -0.82 18.00 20.01
CA PRO A 135 -0.07 16.92 20.67
C PRO A 135 -0.91 15.67 20.98
N ILE A 136 -2.20 15.83 21.31
CA ILE A 136 -3.09 14.71 21.60
C ILE A 136 -3.39 13.92 20.32
N HIS A 137 -3.74 14.60 19.23
CA HIS A 137 -3.96 13.95 17.93
C HIS A 137 -2.70 13.23 17.46
N ARG A 138 -1.51 13.83 17.67
CA ARG A 138 -0.24 13.19 17.34
C ARG A 138 -0.06 11.85 18.05
N MET A 139 -0.27 11.81 19.37
CA MET A 139 -0.16 10.58 20.15
C MET A 139 -1.16 9.52 19.69
N TRP A 140 -2.40 9.92 19.37
CA TRP A 140 -3.41 8.99 18.85
C TRP A 140 -3.11 8.50 17.43
N ILE A 141 -2.62 9.37 16.55
CA ILE A 141 -2.17 9.00 15.20
C ILE A 141 -1.07 7.94 15.30
N GLU A 142 -0.08 8.16 16.17
CA GLU A 142 1.00 7.18 16.40
C GLU A 142 0.49 5.88 16.99
N HIS A 143 -0.47 5.93 17.93
CA HIS A 143 -1.14 4.74 18.43
C HIS A 143 -1.80 3.94 17.31
N HIS A 144 -2.63 4.57 16.47
CA HIS A 144 -3.31 3.88 15.39
C HIS A 144 -2.34 3.37 14.33
N TYR A 145 -1.29 4.13 14.02
CA TYR A 145 -0.22 3.69 13.14
C TYR A 145 0.49 2.43 13.67
N LEU A 146 0.90 2.42 14.95
CA LEU A 146 1.59 1.29 15.55
C LEU A 146 0.70 0.05 15.64
N SER A 147 -0.58 0.21 15.97
CA SER A 147 -1.54 -0.90 15.97
C SER A 147 -1.73 -1.48 14.56
N LEU A 148 -1.93 -0.61 13.56
CA LEU A 148 -2.07 -1.02 12.17
C LEU A 148 -0.80 -1.71 11.63
N ALA A 149 0.37 -1.15 11.90
CA ALA A 149 1.62 -1.74 11.46
C ALA A 149 1.91 -3.07 12.17
N GLY A 150 1.59 -3.18 13.47
CA GLY A 150 1.70 -4.42 14.22
C GLY A 150 0.74 -5.52 13.72
N ASP A 151 -0.50 -5.16 13.41
CA ASP A 151 -1.48 -6.07 12.82
C ASP A 151 -1.02 -6.60 11.46
N VAL A 152 -0.52 -5.71 10.57
CA VAL A 152 0.09 -6.12 9.31
C VAL A 152 1.28 -7.05 9.56
N PHE A 153 2.14 -6.70 10.52
CA PHE A 153 3.32 -7.48 10.86
C PHE A 153 2.96 -8.90 11.33
N ARG A 154 1.87 -9.05 12.09
CA ARG A 154 1.37 -10.36 12.53
C ARG A 154 0.87 -11.22 11.36
N GLU A 155 0.13 -10.63 10.42
CA GLU A 155 -0.54 -11.39 9.36
C GLU A 155 0.39 -11.78 8.20
N PHE A 156 1.45 -11.01 7.92
CA PHE A 156 2.39 -11.40 6.85
C PHE A 156 3.34 -12.51 7.30
N ASP A 157 3.69 -12.60 8.58
CA ASP A 157 4.61 -13.61 9.12
C ASP A 157 4.29 -15.06 8.67
N PRO A 158 3.03 -15.54 8.71
CA PRO A 158 2.69 -16.89 8.25
C PRO A 158 2.74 -17.09 6.73
N VAL A 159 2.71 -16.01 5.93
CA VAL A 159 2.66 -16.07 4.45
C VAL A 159 3.91 -15.52 3.77
N LYS A 160 4.87 -14.99 4.54
CA LYS A 160 6.09 -14.38 4.02
C LYS A 160 6.95 -15.41 3.33
N LYS A 161 7.47 -15.04 2.16
CA LYS A 161 8.50 -15.81 1.47
C LYS A 161 9.75 -14.98 1.41
N ILE A 162 10.85 -15.54 1.90
CA ILE A 162 12.18 -14.96 1.68
C ILE A 162 12.52 -15.20 0.22
N HIS A 163 12.92 -14.15 -0.49
CA HIS A 163 13.64 -14.35 -1.73
C HIS A 163 14.87 -15.21 -1.47
N GLU A 164 15.00 -16.35 -2.14
CA GLU A 164 15.93 -17.49 -1.86
C GLU A 164 17.44 -17.15 -1.65
N ASN A 165 17.88 -15.90 -1.74
CA ASN A 165 19.28 -15.46 -1.74
C ASN A 165 19.68 -14.48 -0.61
N ALA A 166 18.99 -14.44 0.53
CA ALA A 166 19.25 -13.47 1.61
C ALA A 166 20.25 -13.98 2.68
N ARG A 167 21.46 -13.39 2.76
CA ARG A 167 22.38 -13.34 3.95
C ARG A 167 23.53 -12.33 3.70
N PRO A 168 24.26 -11.81 4.72
CA PRO A 168 24.26 -10.37 4.99
C PRO A 168 25.62 -9.65 4.88
N GLY A 169 25.51 -8.31 4.84
CA GLY A 169 26.59 -7.33 5.04
C GLY A 169 26.01 -5.95 4.75
N ASP A 170 26.14 -4.98 5.65
CA ASP A 170 25.38 -3.73 5.65
C ASP A 170 26.00 -2.62 4.78
N ILE A 171 25.22 -2.09 3.83
CA ILE A 171 25.47 -0.80 3.19
C ILE A 171 24.75 0.27 4.00
N LYS A 172 25.38 1.44 4.15
CA LYS A 172 24.79 2.57 4.87
C LYS A 172 23.54 3.11 4.12
N PRO A 173 22.42 3.41 4.80
CA PRO A 173 21.20 3.93 4.17
C PRO A 173 21.44 5.10 3.20
N ALA A 174 22.21 6.11 3.60
CA ALA A 174 22.53 7.28 2.77
C ALA A 174 23.33 6.97 1.47
N THR A 175 23.95 5.78 1.37
CA THR A 175 24.62 5.32 0.15
C THR A 175 23.64 4.65 -0.79
N PHE A 176 22.61 4.01 -0.22
CA PHE A 176 21.55 3.37 -0.98
C PHE A 176 20.58 4.38 -1.60
N ASP A 177 20.21 5.44 -0.87
CA ASP A 177 19.35 6.51 -1.43
C ASP A 177 19.94 7.10 -2.72
N LYS A 178 21.27 7.30 -2.75
CA LYS A 178 21.99 7.77 -3.95
C LYS A 178 21.99 6.77 -5.09
N MET A 179 22.00 5.46 -4.78
CA MET A 179 21.84 4.43 -5.80
C MET A 179 20.46 4.53 -6.45
N ILE A 180 19.41 4.71 -5.63
CA ILE A 180 18.02 4.81 -6.10
C ILE A 180 17.82 6.08 -6.92
N GLU A 181 18.26 7.23 -6.41
CA GLU A 181 18.19 8.53 -7.12
C GLU A 181 18.84 8.44 -8.50
N TYR A 182 20.03 7.83 -8.59
CA TYR A 182 20.70 7.64 -9.87
C TYR A 182 19.90 6.74 -10.83
N ILE A 183 19.27 5.67 -10.33
CA ILE A 183 18.43 4.81 -11.16
C ILE A 183 17.21 5.58 -11.68
N ASP A 184 16.53 6.34 -10.82
CA ASP A 184 15.35 7.13 -11.19
C ASP A 184 15.68 8.18 -12.27
N GLU A 185 16.89 8.74 -12.26
CA GLU A 185 17.35 9.68 -13.29
C GLU A 185 17.77 9.00 -14.61
N HIS A 186 18.21 7.74 -14.57
CA HIS A 186 18.90 7.09 -15.70
C HIS A 186 18.20 5.83 -16.23
N TYR A 187 17.07 5.39 -15.68
CA TYR A 187 16.40 4.13 -16.07
C TYR A 187 16.03 4.06 -17.56
N GLN A 188 15.80 5.19 -18.23
CA GLN A 188 15.50 5.26 -19.66
C GLN A 188 16.72 4.95 -20.55
N GLN A 189 17.92 4.98 -19.99
CA GLN A 189 19.17 4.72 -20.69
C GLN A 189 19.65 3.28 -20.43
N LYS A 190 20.73 2.87 -21.10
CA LYS A 190 21.41 1.62 -20.76
C LYS A 190 22.02 1.77 -19.36
N LEU A 191 21.43 1.09 -18.39
CA LEU A 191 21.82 1.13 -16.99
C LEU A 191 22.20 -0.28 -16.54
N GLU A 192 23.43 -0.45 -16.06
CA GLU A 192 23.96 -1.73 -15.60
C GLU A 192 24.18 -1.73 -14.09
N LEU A 193 24.23 -2.93 -13.48
CA LEU A 193 24.41 -3.04 -12.04
C LEU A 193 25.80 -2.53 -11.60
N GLU A 194 26.77 -2.63 -12.50
CA GLU A 194 28.12 -2.07 -12.39
C GLU A 194 28.12 -0.56 -12.09
N ASP A 195 27.18 0.19 -12.68
CA ASP A 195 27.06 1.63 -12.47
C ASP A 195 26.61 1.93 -11.03
N ILE A 196 25.65 1.14 -10.55
CA ILE A 196 25.12 1.25 -9.19
C ILE A 196 26.16 0.82 -8.15
N ALA A 197 26.90 -0.26 -8.44
CA ALA A 197 27.97 -0.76 -7.59
C ALA A 197 29.08 0.30 -7.40
N ARG A 198 29.42 1.02 -8.47
CA ARG A 198 30.40 2.12 -8.46
C ARG A 198 29.95 3.28 -7.56
N ILE A 199 28.67 3.67 -7.63
CA ILE A 199 28.09 4.73 -6.78
C ILE A 199 28.14 4.33 -5.30
N GLY A 200 27.88 3.05 -5.02
CA GLY A 200 27.96 2.51 -3.68
C GLY A 200 29.36 2.37 -3.11
N GLY A 201 30.38 2.27 -3.98
CA GLY A 201 31.72 1.85 -3.58
C GLY A 201 31.80 0.36 -3.22
N TYR A 202 30.95 -0.48 -3.83
CA TYR A 202 30.93 -1.93 -3.60
C TYR A 202 31.19 -2.73 -4.88
N ASN A 203 31.46 -4.02 -4.72
CA ASN A 203 31.55 -4.92 -5.87
C ASN A 203 30.14 -5.33 -6.36
N VAL A 204 30.04 -5.67 -7.64
CA VAL A 204 28.77 -5.99 -8.33
C VAL A 204 28.01 -7.14 -7.67
N ALA A 205 28.69 -8.21 -7.25
CA ALA A 205 28.03 -9.37 -6.65
C ALA A 205 27.35 -8.99 -5.33
N TYR A 206 28.06 -8.22 -4.51
CA TYR A 206 27.52 -7.70 -3.25
C TYR A 206 26.41 -6.68 -3.50
N THR A 207 26.57 -5.76 -4.45
CA THR A 207 25.50 -4.81 -4.82
C THR A 207 24.27 -5.55 -5.34
N SER A 208 24.41 -6.64 -6.10
CA SER A 208 23.27 -7.44 -6.58
C SER A 208 22.47 -8.00 -5.41
N GLN A 209 23.16 -8.67 -4.49
CA GLN A 209 22.56 -9.27 -3.31
C GLN A 209 21.95 -8.21 -2.42
N PHE A 210 22.68 -7.13 -2.14
CA PHE A 210 22.21 -6.04 -1.31
C PHE A 210 21.03 -5.28 -1.93
N PHE A 211 21.07 -4.98 -3.23
CA PHE A 211 19.99 -4.28 -3.91
C PHE A 211 18.74 -5.12 -3.88
N LYS A 212 18.84 -6.39 -4.29
CA LYS A 212 17.74 -7.35 -4.14
C LYS A 212 17.31 -7.49 -2.70
N ARG A 213 18.24 -7.29 -1.76
CA ARG A 213 17.93 -7.28 -0.35
C ARG A 213 16.99 -6.09 -0.06
N GLN A 214 17.50 -4.87 -0.10
CA GLN A 214 16.72 -3.67 0.22
C GLN A 214 15.44 -3.50 -0.61
N MET A 215 15.47 -3.91 -1.87
CA MET A 215 14.39 -3.70 -2.82
C MET A 215 13.44 -4.90 -2.92
N GLY A 216 13.77 -6.06 -2.36
CA GLY A 216 13.07 -7.34 -2.61
C GLY A 216 13.29 -7.90 -4.01
N ILE A 217 13.34 -7.04 -5.03
CA ILE A 217 13.49 -7.40 -6.44
C ILE A 217 14.91 -7.14 -6.95
N SER A 218 15.34 -7.90 -7.96
CA SER A 218 16.64 -7.67 -8.58
C SER A 218 16.72 -6.28 -9.22
N PHE A 219 17.92 -5.70 -9.31
CA PHE A 219 18.15 -4.44 -10.02
C PHE A 219 17.54 -4.38 -11.42
N VAL A 220 17.68 -5.47 -12.20
CA VAL A 220 17.12 -5.56 -13.55
C VAL A 220 15.59 -5.49 -13.52
N ASP A 221 14.95 -6.16 -12.55
CA ASP A 221 13.49 -6.13 -12.40
C ASP A 221 13.00 -4.77 -11.90
N TYR A 222 13.75 -4.10 -11.03
CA TYR A 222 13.43 -2.74 -10.59
C TYR A 222 13.47 -1.74 -11.75
N VAL A 223 14.55 -1.74 -12.55
CA VAL A 223 14.65 -0.91 -13.76
C VAL A 223 13.54 -1.26 -14.74
N LEU A 224 13.24 -2.55 -14.93
CA LEU A 224 12.15 -2.98 -15.82
C LEU A 224 10.80 -2.39 -15.39
N ARG A 225 10.48 -2.46 -14.10
CA ARG A 225 9.24 -1.90 -13.54
C ARG A 225 9.22 -0.38 -13.74
N LEU A 226 10.32 0.32 -13.47
CA LEU A 226 10.49 1.76 -13.75
C LEU A 226 10.03 2.15 -15.15
N ARG A 227 10.54 1.43 -16.15
CA ARG A 227 10.20 1.62 -17.55
C ARG A 227 8.73 1.31 -17.86
N LEU A 228 8.16 0.29 -17.22
CA LEU A 228 6.77 -0.10 -17.42
C LEU A 228 5.77 0.93 -16.90
N ARG A 229 5.99 1.58 -15.73
CA ARG A 229 5.13 2.69 -15.28
C ARG A 229 5.18 3.87 -16.23
N ASP A 230 6.37 4.31 -16.62
CA ASP A 230 6.51 5.40 -17.59
C ASP A 230 5.77 5.06 -18.89
N ALA A 231 5.89 3.82 -19.36
CA ALA A 231 5.15 3.35 -20.52
C ALA A 231 3.63 3.39 -20.32
N THR A 232 3.10 3.00 -19.15
CA THR A 232 1.67 3.13 -18.86
C THR A 232 1.20 4.57 -18.88
N THR A 233 1.94 5.49 -18.26
CA THR A 233 1.62 6.93 -18.28
C THR A 233 1.59 7.46 -19.71
N GLN A 234 2.57 7.11 -20.55
CA GLN A 234 2.58 7.54 -21.95
C GLN A 234 1.46 6.88 -22.78
N LEU A 235 1.11 5.62 -22.48
CA LEU A 235 0.02 4.91 -23.15
C LEU A 235 -1.36 5.53 -22.87
N THR A 236 -1.54 6.13 -21.69
CA THR A 236 -2.80 6.78 -21.29
C THR A 236 -2.87 8.26 -21.66
N SER A 237 -1.75 8.99 -21.54
CA SER A 237 -1.70 10.44 -21.76
C SER A 237 -1.46 10.87 -23.21
N THR A 238 -1.00 9.95 -24.08
CA THR A 238 -0.64 10.28 -25.46
C THR A 238 -1.20 9.31 -26.51
N ASP A 239 -1.19 9.75 -27.76
CA ASP A 239 -1.50 8.94 -28.95
C ASP A 239 -0.27 8.36 -29.64
N GLU A 240 0.92 8.50 -29.04
CA GLU A 240 2.19 8.05 -29.63
C GLU A 240 2.16 6.57 -30.01
N ALA A 241 2.92 6.17 -31.03
CA ALA A 241 2.97 4.76 -31.41
C ALA A 241 3.57 3.92 -30.26
N VAL A 242 3.04 2.72 -30.00
CA VAL A 242 3.54 1.80 -28.96
C VAL A 242 5.05 1.55 -29.10
N ALA A 243 5.55 1.50 -30.33
CA ALA A 243 6.98 1.37 -30.63
C ALA A 243 7.82 2.56 -30.10
N ARG A 244 7.28 3.79 -30.21
CA ARG A 244 7.95 4.99 -29.71
C ARG A 244 7.92 5.06 -28.19
N ILE A 245 6.81 4.70 -27.57
CA ILE A 245 6.69 4.60 -26.10
C ILE A 245 7.70 3.58 -25.55
N ALA A 246 7.79 2.40 -26.17
CA ALA A 246 8.78 1.41 -25.78
C ALA A 246 10.21 1.99 -25.82
N SER A 247 10.55 2.71 -26.89
CA SER A 247 11.86 3.33 -27.06
C SER A 247 12.12 4.48 -26.07
N SER A 248 11.15 5.35 -25.80
CA SER A 248 11.31 6.48 -24.87
C SER A 248 11.47 6.00 -23.43
N CYS A 249 10.80 4.91 -23.07
CA CYS A 249 10.95 4.26 -21.77
C CYS A 249 12.22 3.40 -21.67
N GLY A 250 13.11 3.39 -22.66
CA GLY A 250 14.40 2.69 -22.57
C GLY A 250 14.38 1.19 -22.85
N PHE A 251 13.32 0.66 -23.48
CA PHE A 251 13.35 -0.72 -23.97
C PHE A 251 14.23 -0.84 -25.22
N ALA A 252 15.05 -1.88 -25.29
CA ALA A 252 15.94 -2.13 -26.42
C ALA A 252 15.17 -2.38 -27.73
N ASP A 253 14.00 -3.02 -27.63
CA ASP A 253 13.10 -3.23 -28.75
C ASP A 253 11.64 -3.42 -28.30
N ILE A 254 10.71 -3.30 -29.26
CA ILE A 254 9.27 -3.43 -29.02
C ILE A 254 8.85 -4.86 -28.61
N LYS A 255 9.62 -5.89 -28.99
CA LYS A 255 9.29 -7.27 -28.67
C LYS A 255 9.55 -7.54 -27.18
N ALA A 256 10.69 -7.10 -26.67
CA ALA A 256 11.03 -7.12 -25.25
C ALA A 256 10.00 -6.34 -24.43
N PHE A 257 9.61 -5.16 -24.90
CA PHE A 257 8.54 -4.37 -24.28
C PHE A 257 7.22 -5.13 -24.22
N ASN A 258 6.72 -5.65 -25.34
CA ASN A 258 5.44 -6.37 -25.37
C ASN A 258 5.44 -7.61 -24.48
N VAL A 259 6.54 -8.37 -24.43
CA VAL A 259 6.68 -9.54 -23.56
C VAL A 259 6.64 -9.13 -22.09
N ALA A 260 7.42 -8.12 -21.70
CA ALA A 260 7.42 -7.61 -20.34
C ALA A 260 6.05 -7.04 -19.96
N PHE A 261 5.46 -6.21 -20.82
CA PHE A 261 4.16 -5.62 -20.58
C PHE A 261 3.08 -6.70 -20.42
N LYS A 262 3.00 -7.66 -21.35
CA LYS A 262 2.02 -8.74 -21.23
C LYS A 262 2.23 -9.60 -19.99
N LYS A 263 3.47 -9.80 -19.56
CA LYS A 263 3.78 -10.52 -18.31
C LYS A 263 3.24 -9.77 -17.09
N HIS A 264 3.51 -8.46 -16.97
CA HIS A 264 3.15 -7.66 -15.79
C HIS A 264 1.69 -7.21 -15.75
N PHE A 265 1.08 -6.99 -16.92
CA PHE A 265 -0.26 -6.39 -17.04
C PHE A 265 -1.32 -7.40 -17.51
N HIS A 266 -0.92 -8.62 -17.86
CA HIS A 266 -1.78 -9.67 -18.42
C HIS A 266 -2.55 -9.28 -19.70
N MET A 267 -2.16 -8.18 -20.34
CA MET A 267 -2.72 -7.65 -21.58
C MET A 267 -1.63 -6.99 -22.42
N THR A 268 -1.87 -6.78 -23.70
CA THR A 268 -0.95 -6.04 -24.57
C THR A 268 -1.03 -4.53 -24.34
N PRO A 269 0.02 -3.75 -24.67
CA PRO A 269 -0.02 -2.29 -24.58
C PRO A 269 -1.17 -1.66 -25.38
N THR A 270 -1.53 -2.27 -26.52
CA THR A 270 -2.64 -1.80 -27.36
C THR A 270 -3.99 -2.07 -26.70
N GLU A 271 -4.18 -3.27 -26.12
CA GLU A 271 -5.38 -3.61 -25.36
C GLU A 271 -5.53 -2.69 -24.15
N TYR A 272 -4.43 -2.46 -23.42
CA TYR A 272 -4.36 -1.52 -22.31
C TYR A 272 -4.82 -0.11 -22.73
N ARG A 273 -4.21 0.46 -23.77
CA ARG A 273 -4.59 1.78 -24.28
C ARG A 273 -6.07 1.83 -24.66
N LYS A 274 -6.57 0.79 -25.33
CA LYS A 274 -7.97 0.71 -25.74
C LYS A 274 -8.90 0.65 -24.54
N GLN A 275 -8.62 -0.21 -23.57
CA GLN A 275 -9.41 -0.34 -22.35
C GLN A 275 -9.45 0.97 -21.57
N VAL A 276 -8.31 1.64 -21.42
CA VAL A 276 -8.24 2.96 -20.78
C VAL A 276 -9.05 4.00 -21.53
N LYS A 277 -9.03 4.02 -22.87
CA LYS A 277 -9.85 4.96 -23.67
C LYS A 277 -11.34 4.63 -23.66
N GLU A 278 -11.71 3.36 -23.61
CA GLU A 278 -13.10 2.92 -23.54
C GLU A 278 -13.73 3.30 -22.19
N ILE A 279 -12.97 3.16 -21.10
CA ILE A 279 -13.37 3.64 -19.77
C ILE A 279 -13.25 5.19 -19.71
N GLY A 280 -12.25 5.76 -20.38
CA GLY A 280 -11.96 7.20 -20.51
C GLY A 280 -12.94 8.01 -21.36
N ARG A 281 -14.04 7.42 -21.86
CA ARG A 281 -15.22 8.19 -22.30
C ARG A 281 -16.15 8.58 -21.13
N LYS A 282 -15.86 8.11 -19.90
CA LYS A 282 -16.64 8.38 -18.68
C LYS A 282 -15.81 8.87 -17.49
N THR A 283 -14.50 9.02 -17.64
CA THR A 283 -13.62 9.49 -16.55
C THR A 283 -12.51 10.35 -17.16
N MET A 284 -12.51 11.65 -16.84
CA MET A 284 -11.37 12.54 -17.13
C MET A 284 -10.27 12.20 -16.13
N VAL A 285 -9.09 11.74 -16.58
CA VAL A 285 -7.93 11.61 -15.69
C VAL A 285 -6.71 12.24 -16.37
N GLN A 286 -6.29 13.38 -15.82
CA GLN A 286 -4.91 13.85 -15.86
C GLN A 286 -4.12 13.11 -14.76
N ASP A 287 -2.81 12.95 -14.96
CA ASP A 287 -1.82 12.18 -14.15
C ASP A 287 -1.81 12.35 -12.61
N SER A 288 -2.68 13.17 -12.04
CA SER A 288 -2.88 13.28 -10.60
C SER A 288 -4.01 12.35 -10.16
N LYS A 289 -3.76 11.48 -9.16
CA LYS A 289 -4.83 10.92 -8.33
C LYS A 289 -5.82 12.04 -8.02
N GLU A 290 -7.10 11.91 -8.41
CA GLU A 290 -8.12 12.90 -8.05
C GLU A 290 -8.38 12.74 -6.54
N ILE A 291 -7.63 13.47 -5.72
CA ILE A 291 -7.75 13.42 -4.27
C ILE A 291 -9.12 13.95 -3.86
N ILE A 292 -9.78 13.23 -2.97
CA ILE A 292 -11.10 13.62 -2.48
C ILE A 292 -10.97 14.80 -1.51
N SER A 293 -11.86 15.79 -1.65
CA SER A 293 -11.99 16.91 -0.71
C SER A 293 -12.36 16.43 0.70
N VAL A 294 -11.81 17.07 1.73
CA VAL A 294 -12.16 16.79 3.14
C VAL A 294 -13.61 17.14 3.48
N GLU A 295 -14.29 17.90 2.63
CA GLU A 295 -15.70 18.27 2.78
C GLU A 295 -16.67 17.20 2.21
N ASN A 296 -16.13 16.16 1.55
CA ASN A 296 -16.93 15.09 0.97
C ASN A 296 -17.62 14.26 2.08
N GLN A 297 -18.93 14.47 2.24
CA GLN A 297 -19.73 13.83 3.29
C GLN A 297 -19.81 12.31 3.12
N ASP A 298 -19.96 11.80 1.90
CA ASP A 298 -20.00 10.35 1.65
C ASP A 298 -18.74 9.65 2.18
N VAL A 299 -17.56 10.25 1.96
CA VAL A 299 -16.29 9.72 2.48
C VAL A 299 -16.20 9.87 3.99
N LEU A 300 -16.62 11.00 4.56
CA LEU A 300 -16.62 11.18 6.02
C LEU A 300 -17.54 10.17 6.71
N ASP A 301 -18.73 9.90 6.17
CA ASP A 301 -19.68 8.92 6.70
C ASP A 301 -19.12 7.49 6.61
N LEU A 302 -18.45 7.15 5.50
CA LEU A 302 -17.76 5.88 5.34
C LEU A 302 -16.65 5.71 6.38
N LEU A 303 -15.80 6.72 6.58
CA LEU A 303 -14.76 6.68 7.61
C LEU A 303 -15.34 6.55 9.02
N GLN A 304 -16.43 7.29 9.31
CA GLN A 304 -17.13 7.20 10.60
C GLN A 304 -17.73 5.81 10.83
N SER A 305 -18.20 5.14 9.77
CA SER A 305 -18.74 3.77 9.89
C SER A 305 -17.71 2.76 10.40
N PHE A 306 -16.41 3.00 10.16
CA PHE A 306 -15.32 2.14 10.63
C PHE A 306 -14.94 2.38 12.10
N LEU A 307 -15.51 3.40 12.75
CA LEU A 307 -15.23 3.71 14.16
C LEU A 307 -15.97 2.82 15.14
N SER A 308 -16.99 2.09 14.67
CA SER A 308 -17.81 1.18 15.47
C SER A 308 -17.07 -0.07 15.97
N TYR A 309 -15.79 -0.21 15.65
CA TYR A 309 -14.94 -1.24 16.23
C TYR A 309 -14.65 -0.92 17.70
N GLU A 310 -15.33 -1.64 18.59
CA GLU A 310 -14.91 -1.80 19.98
C GLU A 310 -13.90 -2.95 20.00
N ASP A 311 -12.65 -2.66 20.39
CA ASP A 311 -11.62 -3.67 20.60
C ASP A 311 -12.18 -4.80 21.46
N ASP A 312 -12.29 -6.02 20.91
CA ASP A 312 -12.85 -7.16 21.63
C ASP A 312 -12.11 -7.42 22.95
N ALA A 313 -10.84 -7.00 23.08
CA ALA A 313 -10.12 -7.05 24.35
C ALA A 313 -10.67 -6.05 25.37
N ARG A 314 -11.02 -4.82 24.96
CA ARG A 314 -11.70 -3.84 25.82
C ARG A 314 -13.12 -4.25 26.11
N ALA A 315 -13.88 -4.69 25.11
CA ALA A 315 -15.24 -5.18 25.28
C ALA A 315 -15.25 -6.35 26.28
N LYS A 316 -14.30 -7.30 26.15
CA LYS A 316 -14.13 -8.42 27.10
C LYS A 316 -13.75 -7.96 28.50
N VAL A 317 -12.82 -7.02 28.66
CA VAL A 317 -12.44 -6.46 29.97
C VAL A 317 -13.62 -5.73 30.62
N GLU A 318 -14.41 -4.97 29.85
CA GLU A 318 -15.63 -4.34 30.34
C GLU A 318 -16.70 -5.37 30.71
N LEU A 319 -16.86 -6.43 29.91
CA LEU A 319 -17.78 -7.53 30.19
C LEU A 319 -17.41 -8.28 31.47
N GLU A 320 -16.12 -8.56 31.67
CA GLU A 320 -15.59 -9.16 32.89
C GLU A 320 -15.81 -8.24 34.11
N TYR A 321 -15.55 -6.94 33.96
CA TYR A 321 -15.82 -5.94 34.99
C TYR A 321 -17.32 -5.84 35.34
N MET A 322 -18.20 -5.79 34.34
CA MET A 322 -19.64 -5.75 34.53
C MET A 322 -20.18 -7.02 35.18
N SER A 323 -19.65 -8.19 34.79
CA SER A 323 -19.98 -9.48 35.40
C SER A 323 -19.62 -9.51 36.89
N HIS A 324 -18.40 -9.07 37.24
CA HIS A 324 -18.00 -8.95 38.65
C HIS A 324 -18.87 -7.99 39.45
N LYS A 325 -19.24 -6.84 38.86
CA LYS A 325 -20.12 -5.87 39.51
C LYS A 325 -21.52 -6.42 39.74
N LEU A 326 -22.06 -7.19 38.80
CA LEU A 326 -23.36 -7.84 38.91
C LEU A 326 -23.37 -8.87 40.04
N GLU A 327 -22.35 -9.71 40.15
CA GLU A 327 -22.24 -10.69 41.23
C GLU A 327 -22.12 -10.03 42.61
N SER A 328 -21.37 -8.93 42.72
CA SER A 328 -21.32 -8.13 43.95
C SER A 328 -22.69 -7.55 44.34
N LEU A 329 -23.47 -7.08 43.37
CA LEU A 329 -24.82 -6.56 43.61
C LEU A 329 -25.80 -7.66 44.03
N LYS A 330 -25.72 -8.85 43.42
CA LYS A 330 -26.53 -10.01 43.81
C LYS A 330 -26.25 -10.44 45.25
N ALA A 331 -24.98 -10.47 45.65
CA ALA A 331 -24.59 -10.82 47.03
C ALA A 331 -25.16 -9.81 48.03
N LYS A 332 -25.03 -8.51 47.76
CA LYS A 332 -25.62 -7.44 48.60
C LYS A 332 -27.14 -7.53 48.69
N LEU A 333 -27.81 -7.86 47.59
CA LEU A 333 -29.26 -8.03 47.57
C LEU A 333 -29.68 -9.26 48.39
N ALA A 334 -28.93 -10.36 48.31
CA ALA A 334 -29.19 -11.56 49.11
C ALA A 334 -29.04 -11.29 50.61
N ASP A 335 -28.03 -10.51 51.02
CA ASP A 335 -27.86 -10.10 52.41
C ASP A 335 -29.06 -9.28 52.90
N VAL A 336 -29.49 -8.26 52.13
CA VAL A 336 -30.66 -7.43 52.48
C VAL A 336 -31.95 -8.24 52.55
N VAL A 337 -32.14 -9.22 51.66
CA VAL A 337 -33.31 -10.11 51.67
C VAL A 337 -33.26 -11.10 52.84
N SER A 338 -32.07 -11.47 53.31
CA SER A 338 -31.91 -12.36 54.48
C SER A 338 -32.08 -11.64 55.83
N GLU A 339 -31.97 -10.31 55.84
CA GLU A 339 -32.21 -9.45 57.02
C GLU A 339 -33.68 -9.00 57.15
N LEU A 340 -34.53 -9.32 56.16
CA LEU A 340 -35.99 -9.11 56.15
C LEU A 340 -36.72 -10.39 56.51
#